data_AF-A0A2S6TA61-F1
#
_entry.id   AF-A0A2S6TA61-F1
#
_cell.length_a   1.000
_cell.length_b   1.000
_cell.length_c   1.000
_cell.angle_alpha   90.00
_cell.angle_beta   90.00
_cell.angle_gamma   90.00
#
_symmetry.space_group_name_H-M   'P 1'
#
loop_
_entity.id
_entity.type
_entity.pdbx_description
1 polymer ?
#
loop_
_entity_poly.entity_id
_entity_poly.type
_entity_poly.pdbx_seq_one_letter_code
_entity_poly.pdbx_strand_id
1 'polypeptide(L)'
;MLNSLKFFFHQSGEIHQNNTDDLHLLSGLMLETANIDGHVDQLEVDKISKVLIDIFHEEPSAVEAELKKCLEELEEHKSFHSFTSQINQSFSNEKKIILLEILWEIILVDGELHDFESNLMRRLAGLLYISDVQCGNAKKRALKKSQLTK
;
A
#
# COMPACT_ATOMS: atom_id res chain seq x y z
N MET A 1 11.84 6.85 -3.50
CA MET A 1 10.44 6.54 -3.12
C MET A 1 10.13 5.10 -3.48
N LEU A 2 9.97 4.74 -4.76
CA LEU A 2 9.72 3.35 -5.19
C LEU A 2 10.83 2.36 -4.84
N ASN A 3 12.08 2.70 -5.17
CA ASN A 3 13.23 1.88 -4.79
C ASN A 3 13.36 1.74 -3.28
N SER A 4 12.88 2.73 -2.52
CA SER A 4 12.85 2.68 -1.06
C SER A 4 11.82 1.69 -0.56
N LEU A 5 10.65 1.60 -1.20
CA LEU A 5 9.63 0.60 -0.86
C LEU A 5 10.08 -0.82 -1.25
N LYS A 6 10.57 -1.02 -2.48
CA LYS A 6 11.12 -2.31 -2.93
C LYS A 6 12.28 -2.77 -2.05
N PHE A 7 13.20 -1.86 -1.70
CA PHE A 7 14.28 -2.15 -0.76
C PHE A 7 13.78 -2.45 0.66
N PHE A 8 12.75 -1.74 1.12
CA PHE A 8 12.17 -1.95 2.44
C PHE A 8 11.52 -3.34 2.57
N PHE A 9 10.85 -3.82 1.53
CA PHE A 9 10.32 -5.18 1.46
C PHE A 9 11.42 -6.25 1.29
N HIS A 10 12.48 -5.95 0.54
CA HIS A 10 13.62 -6.86 0.37
C HIS A 10 14.46 -6.99 1.67
N GLN A 11 14.52 -5.95 2.51
CA GLN A 11 15.20 -5.99 3.81
C GLN A 11 14.42 -6.74 4.90
N SER A 12 13.13 -7.00 4.71
CA SER A 12 12.32 -7.71 5.71
C SER A 12 12.50 -9.23 5.76
N GLY A 13 13.36 -9.80 4.91
CA GLY A 13 13.90 -11.15 5.10
C GLY A 13 13.03 -12.33 4.64
N GLU A 14 11.75 -12.14 4.30
CA GLU A 14 10.89 -13.22 3.77
C GLU A 14 9.90 -12.72 2.71
N ILE A 15 10.39 -12.12 1.61
CA ILE A 15 9.61 -11.94 0.39
C ILE A 15 10.51 -12.40 -0.75
N HIS A 16 10.14 -13.51 -1.38
CA HIS A 16 10.96 -14.19 -2.39
C HIS A 16 11.21 -13.28 -3.60
N GLN A 17 12.39 -13.44 -4.21
CA GLN A 17 12.99 -12.52 -5.18
C GLN A 17 12.38 -12.56 -6.59
N ASN A 18 11.08 -12.30 -6.77
CA ASN A 18 10.50 -12.07 -8.10
C ASN A 18 9.71 -10.75 -8.18
N ASN A 19 9.86 -10.03 -9.30
CA ASN A 19 9.06 -8.83 -9.61
C ASN A 19 7.54 -9.09 -9.52
N THR A 20 7.11 -10.33 -9.78
CA THR A 20 5.72 -10.78 -9.67
C THR A 20 5.23 -10.82 -8.22
N ASP A 21 6.11 -11.11 -7.26
CA ASP A 21 5.75 -11.18 -5.84
C ASP A 21 5.50 -9.77 -5.27
N ASP A 22 6.22 -8.76 -5.76
CA ASP A 22 6.04 -7.35 -5.35
C ASP A 22 4.70 -6.77 -5.84
N LEU A 23 4.33 -7.00 -7.10
CA LEU A 23 3.06 -6.51 -7.66
C LEU A 23 1.87 -7.20 -6.99
N HIS A 24 1.96 -8.51 -6.77
CA HIS A 24 0.95 -9.27 -6.04
C HIS A 24 0.79 -8.76 -4.60
N LEU A 25 1.90 -8.52 -3.89
CA LEU A 25 1.90 -7.98 -2.54
C LEU A 25 1.25 -6.59 -2.47
N LEU A 26 1.65 -5.68 -3.37
CA LEU A 26 1.13 -4.30 -3.37
C LEU A 26 -0.36 -4.28 -3.70
N SER A 27 -0.76 -5.02 -4.74
CA SER A 27 -2.17 -5.17 -5.15
C SER A 27 -3.00 -5.74 -4.01
N GLY A 28 -2.49 -6.82 -3.39
CA GLY A 28 -3.16 -7.48 -2.28
C GLY A 28 -3.31 -6.62 -1.05
N LEU A 29 -2.25 -5.91 -0.64
CA LEU A 29 -2.28 -5.01 0.50
C LEU A 29 -3.27 -3.85 0.29
N MET A 30 -3.28 -3.27 -0.91
CA MET A 30 -4.17 -2.15 -1.24
C MET A 30 -5.63 -2.59 -1.29
N LEU A 31 -5.93 -3.73 -1.89
CA LEU A 31 -7.28 -4.29 -1.95
C LEU A 31 -7.78 -4.78 -0.58
N GLU A 32 -6.92 -5.42 0.23
CA GLU A 32 -7.25 -5.78 1.62
C GLU A 32 -7.63 -4.54 2.43
N THR A 33 -6.90 -3.43 2.23
CA THR A 33 -7.17 -2.17 2.92
C THR A 33 -8.47 -1.52 2.45
N ALA A 34 -8.76 -1.57 1.15
CA ALA A 34 -10.02 -1.07 0.60
C ALA A 34 -11.21 -1.88 1.17
N ASN A 35 -11.10 -3.21 1.18
CA ASN A 35 -12.15 -4.15 1.58
C ASN A 35 -12.47 -4.21 3.08
N ILE A 36 -11.95 -3.31 3.93
CA ILE A 36 -12.15 -3.37 5.39
C ILE A 36 -13.63 -3.32 5.80
N ASP A 37 -14.47 -2.62 5.05
CA ASP A 37 -15.93 -2.57 5.25
C ASP A 37 -16.69 -3.70 4.53
N GLY A 38 -15.96 -4.65 3.93
CA GLY A 38 -16.50 -5.83 3.26
C GLY A 38 -16.92 -5.59 1.80
N HIS A 39 -16.55 -4.45 1.21
CA HIS A 39 -16.79 -4.17 -0.20
C HIS A 39 -15.62 -3.38 -0.79
N VAL A 40 -15.30 -3.67 -2.05
CA VAL A 40 -14.42 -2.83 -2.88
C VAL A 40 -15.21 -2.47 -4.13
N ASP A 41 -15.38 -1.18 -4.39
CA ASP A 41 -16.07 -0.72 -5.60
C ASP A 41 -15.11 -0.48 -6.77
N GLN A 42 -15.64 -0.37 -7.99
CA GLN A 42 -14.82 -0.17 -9.19
C GLN A 42 -14.01 1.13 -9.15
N LEU A 43 -14.51 2.20 -8.50
CA LEU A 43 -13.77 3.46 -8.37
C LEU A 43 -12.55 3.29 -7.47
N GLU A 44 -12.63 2.45 -6.44
CA GLU A 44 -11.51 2.11 -5.58
C GLU A 44 -10.48 1.25 -6.32
N VAL A 45 -10.93 0.25 -7.08
CA VAL A 45 -10.06 -0.56 -7.95
C VAL A 45 -9.34 0.32 -8.98
N ASP A 46 -10.05 1.25 -9.63
CA ASP A 46 -9.47 2.15 -10.62
C ASP A 46 -8.40 3.07 -10.00
N LYS A 47 -8.62 3.54 -8.77
CA LYS A 47 -7.63 4.35 -8.04
C LYS A 47 -6.40 3.53 -7.67
N ILE A 48 -6.59 2.30 -7.20
CA ILE A 48 -5.47 1.39 -6.89
C ILE A 48 -4.67 1.11 -8.17
N SER A 49 -5.36 0.79 -9.27
CA SER A 49 -4.76 0.58 -10.59
C SER A 49 -3.93 1.79 -11.03
N LYS A 50 -4.51 2.99 -10.93
CA LYS A 50 -3.81 4.24 -11.26
C LYS A 50 -2.55 4.43 -10.41
N VAL A 51 -2.60 4.15 -9.11
CA VAL A 51 -1.43 4.23 -8.24
C VAL A 51 -0.35 3.23 -8.67
N LEU A 52 -0.72 1.98 -8.98
CA LEU A 52 0.20 0.94 -9.45
C LEU A 52 0.86 1.30 -10.80
N ILE A 53 0.11 1.89 -11.72
CA ILE A 53 0.62 2.30 -13.04
C ILE A 53 1.46 3.58 -12.93
N ASP A 54 0.87 4.66 -12.42
CA ASP A 54 1.46 6.00 -12.48
C ASP A 54 2.60 6.16 -11.47
N ILE A 55 2.45 5.56 -10.29
CA ILE A 55 3.46 5.68 -9.24
C ILE A 55 4.39 4.49 -9.26
N PHE A 56 3.88 3.26 -9.32
CA PHE A 56 4.75 2.07 -9.30
C PHE A 56 5.39 1.73 -10.64
N HIS A 57 4.98 2.41 -11.73
CA HIS A 57 5.48 2.18 -13.08
C HIS A 57 5.32 0.71 -13.52
N GLU A 58 4.31 0.03 -12.98
CA GLU A 58 3.98 -1.33 -13.34
C GLU A 58 3.20 -1.35 -14.67
N GLU A 59 3.31 -2.45 -15.41
CA GLU A 59 2.72 -2.53 -16.73
C GLU A 59 1.18 -2.64 -16.63
N PRO A 60 0.41 -1.83 -17.38
CA PRO A 60 -1.06 -1.78 -17.23
C PRO A 60 -1.77 -3.12 -17.35
N SER A 61 -1.38 -3.97 -18.31
CA SER A 61 -2.02 -5.28 -18.49
C SER A 61 -1.69 -6.25 -17.36
N ALA A 62 -0.49 -6.16 -16.78
CA ALA A 62 -0.09 -6.91 -15.60
C ALA A 62 -0.86 -6.45 -14.35
N VAL A 63 -1.04 -5.13 -14.17
CA VAL A 63 -1.83 -4.55 -13.08
C VAL A 63 -3.29 -5.01 -13.16
N GLU A 64 -3.91 -4.95 -14.33
CA GLU A 64 -5.28 -5.41 -14.54
C GLU A 64 -5.43 -6.90 -14.19
N ALA A 65 -4.51 -7.74 -14.70
CA ALA A 65 -4.52 -9.17 -14.43
C ALA A 65 -4.34 -9.48 -12.94
N GLU A 66 -3.43 -8.77 -12.25
CA GLU A 66 -3.14 -9.01 -10.84
C GLU A 66 -4.26 -8.52 -9.93
N LEU A 67 -4.83 -7.35 -10.19
CA LEU A 67 -5.98 -6.84 -9.41
C LEU A 67 -7.17 -7.77 -9.53
N LYS A 68 -7.45 -8.29 -10.72
CA LYS A 68 -8.50 -9.29 -10.92
C LYS A 68 -8.24 -10.55 -10.10
N LYS A 69 -7.01 -11.07 -10.14
CA LYS A 69 -6.62 -12.24 -9.36
C LYS A 69 -6.77 -12.01 -7.85
N CYS A 70 -6.32 -10.86 -7.33
CA CYS A 70 -6.46 -10.54 -5.92
C CYS A 70 -7.93 -10.34 -5.49
N LEU A 71 -8.78 -9.79 -6.36
CA LEU A 71 -10.23 -9.69 -6.11
C LEU A 71 -10.88 -11.07 -6.03
N GLU A 72 -10.54 -11.98 -6.95
CA GLU A 72 -11.01 -13.38 -6.90
C GLU A 72 -10.57 -14.07 -5.59
N GLU A 73 -9.33 -13.86 -5.16
CA GLU A 73 -8.82 -14.38 -3.89
C GLU A 73 -9.56 -13.79 -2.66
N LEU A 74 -9.95 -12.51 -2.71
CA LEU A 74 -10.73 -11.85 -1.65
C LEU A 74 -12.13 -12.45 -1.54
N GLU A 75 -12.78 -12.69 -2.69
CA GLU A 75 -14.11 -13.29 -2.77
C GLU A 75 -14.14 -14.75 -2.32
N GLU A 76 -13.07 -15.51 -2.60
CA GLU A 76 -12.93 -16.90 -2.16
C GLU A 76 -12.70 -17.06 -0.63
N HIS A 77 -12.72 -15.97 0.14
CA HIS A 77 -12.31 -15.93 1.55
C HIS A 77 -10.93 -16.55 1.78
N LYS A 78 -10.08 -16.61 0.75
CA LYS A 78 -8.65 -16.92 0.90
C LYS A 78 -8.07 -15.73 1.62
N SER A 79 -7.96 -15.91 2.92
CA SER A 79 -7.67 -14.87 3.90
C SER A 79 -6.55 -13.92 3.45
N PHE A 80 -6.92 -12.73 3.00
CA PHE A 80 -5.98 -11.61 2.84
C PHE A 80 -5.37 -11.16 4.16
N HIS A 81 -5.87 -11.63 5.33
CA HIS A 81 -5.18 -11.46 6.62
C HIS A 81 -3.74 -11.99 6.62
N SER A 82 -3.29 -12.65 5.55
CA SER A 82 -1.89 -12.92 5.27
C SER A 82 -1.00 -11.66 5.39
N PHE A 83 -1.30 -10.55 4.69
CA PHE A 83 -0.27 -9.53 4.46
C PHE A 83 -0.07 -8.58 5.62
N THR A 84 -1.15 -7.96 6.11
CA THR A 84 -1.05 -7.10 7.29
C THR A 84 -0.61 -7.88 8.53
N SER A 85 -1.01 -9.15 8.66
CA SER A 85 -0.52 -10.03 9.73
C SER A 85 0.97 -10.33 9.60
N GLN A 86 1.46 -10.67 8.39
CA GLN A 86 2.90 -10.86 8.15
C GLN A 86 3.69 -9.60 8.49
N ILE A 87 3.25 -8.42 8.04
CA ILE A 87 3.88 -7.14 8.39
C ILE A 87 3.85 -6.95 9.91
N ASN A 88 2.72 -7.25 10.56
CA ASN A 88 2.58 -7.10 12.01
C ASN A 88 3.51 -8.01 12.81
N GLN A 89 3.76 -9.23 12.32
CA GLN A 89 4.65 -10.21 12.94
C GLN A 89 6.13 -9.87 12.70
N SER A 90 6.47 -9.43 11.49
CA SER A 90 7.86 -9.25 11.07
C SER A 90 8.41 -7.85 11.37
N PHE A 91 7.55 -6.83 11.49
CA PHE A 91 8.01 -5.44 11.56
C PHE A 91 7.82 -4.84 12.96
N SER A 92 8.83 -4.10 13.41
CA SER A 92 8.69 -3.20 14.55
C SER A 92 7.75 -2.04 14.22
N ASN A 93 7.19 -1.39 15.25
CA ASN A 93 6.35 -0.20 15.05
C ASN A 93 7.07 0.90 14.26
N GLU A 94 8.38 1.09 14.46
CA GLU A 94 9.17 2.05 13.69
C GLU A 94 9.20 1.71 12.19
N LYS A 95 9.41 0.43 11.86
CA LYS A 95 9.36 -0.04 10.47
C LYS A 95 7.98 0.20 9.86
N LYS A 96 6.90 -0.12 10.56
CA LYS A 96 5.52 0.13 10.08
C LYS A 96 5.25 1.62 9.85
N ILE A 97 5.78 2.50 10.70
CA ILE A 97 5.67 3.95 10.51
C ILE A 97 6.44 4.41 9.27
N ILE A 98 7.63 3.85 9.02
CA ILE A 98 8.41 4.11 7.80
C ILE A 98 7.66 3.63 6.56
N LEU A 99 7.03 2.45 6.60
CA LEU A 99 6.17 1.95 5.52
C LEU A 99 5.06 2.95 5.18
N LEU A 100 4.30 3.38 6.20
CA LEU A 100 3.22 4.35 6.02
C LEU A 100 3.74 5.69 5.48
N GLU A 101 4.93 6.12 5.88
CA GLU A 101 5.56 7.33 5.36
C GLU A 101 5.92 7.19 3.88
N ILE A 102 6.50 6.08 3.47
CA ILE A 102 6.82 5.82 2.05
C ILE A 102 5.54 5.75 1.22
N LEU A 103 4.47 5.12 1.73
CA LEU A 103 3.17 5.08 1.05
C LEU A 103 2.53 6.46 0.94
N TRP A 104 2.65 7.30 1.97
CA TRP A 104 2.27 8.70 1.89
C TRP A 104 3.07 9.47 0.82
N GLU A 105 4.39 9.24 0.73
CA GLU A 105 5.23 9.88 -0.30
C GLU A 105 4.76 9.52 -1.73
N ILE A 106 4.29 8.28 -1.93
CA ILE A 106 3.81 7.73 -3.20
C ILE A 106 2.45 8.32 -3.59
N ILE A 107 1.52 8.38 -2.64
CA ILE A 107 0.15 8.84 -2.92
C ILE A 107 0.06 10.36 -3.07
N LEU A 108 0.96 11.12 -2.43
CA LEU A 108 0.95 12.59 -2.46
C LEU A 108 1.68 13.21 -3.68
N VAL A 109 2.03 12.43 -4.71
CA VAL A 109 2.90 12.88 -5.82
C VAL A 109 2.22 13.94 -6.71
N ASP A 110 0.92 13.85 -6.93
CA ASP A 110 0.16 14.84 -7.71
C ASP A 110 -0.15 16.12 -6.93
N GLY A 111 0.06 16.10 -5.60
CA GLY A 111 -0.21 17.22 -4.71
C GLY A 111 -1.69 17.39 -4.34
N GLU A 112 -2.58 16.54 -4.85
CA GLU A 112 -4.00 16.55 -4.53
C GLU A 112 -4.35 15.34 -3.69
N LEU A 113 -4.51 15.56 -2.38
CA LEU A 113 -4.98 14.51 -1.51
C LEU A 113 -6.49 14.36 -1.61
N HIS A 114 -6.95 13.21 -2.11
CA HIS A 114 -8.36 12.87 -2.13
C HIS A 114 -8.81 12.21 -0.81
N ASP A 115 -10.11 12.32 -0.49
CA ASP A 115 -10.68 11.71 0.72
C ASP A 115 -10.48 10.19 0.77
N PHE A 116 -10.51 9.54 -0.41
CA PHE A 116 -10.24 8.12 -0.56
C PHE A 116 -8.86 7.74 -0.04
N GLU A 117 -7.82 8.47 -0.46
CA GLU A 117 -6.42 8.21 -0.09
C GLU A 117 -6.20 8.41 1.42
N SER A 118 -6.81 9.46 1.97
CA SER A 118 -6.78 9.71 3.41
C SER A 118 -7.45 8.58 4.20
N ASN A 119 -8.57 8.07 3.69
CA ASN A 119 -9.29 6.97 4.31
C ASN A 119 -8.52 5.66 4.17
N LEU A 120 -7.95 5.36 3.01
CA LEU A 120 -7.11 4.20 2.75
C LEU A 120 -5.90 4.17 3.70
N MET A 121 -5.19 5.30 3.84
CA MET A 121 -4.04 5.39 4.75
C MET A 121 -4.41 5.27 6.23
N ARG A 122 -5.59 5.77 6.63
CA ARG A 122 -6.10 5.59 8.00
C ARG A 122 -6.46 4.13 8.28
N ARG A 123 -7.16 3.51 7.33
CA ARG A 123 -7.53 2.07 7.35
C ARG A 123 -6.29 1.19 7.48
N LEU A 124 -5.28 1.42 6.64
CA LEU A 124 -4.02 0.69 6.67
C LEU A 124 -3.28 0.87 8.00
N ALA A 125 -3.21 2.10 8.53
CA ALA A 125 -2.60 2.34 9.83
C ALA A 125 -3.28 1.54 10.96
N GLY A 126 -4.62 1.47 10.94
CA GLY A 126 -5.39 0.64 11.86
C GLY A 126 -5.02 -0.84 11.77
N LEU A 127 -4.93 -1.40 10.55
CA LEU A 127 -4.51 -2.80 10.33
C LEU A 127 -3.07 -3.06 10.79
N LEU A 128 -2.19 -2.06 10.72
CA LEU A 128 -0.79 -2.16 11.15
C LEU A 128 -0.57 -1.86 12.65
N TYR A 129 -1.66 -1.68 13.41
CA TYR A 129 -1.64 -1.29 14.83
C TYR A 129 -0.86 0.02 15.08
N ILE A 130 -0.92 0.95 14.13
CA ILE A 130 -0.33 2.29 14.22
C ILE A 130 -1.43 3.31 14.50
N SER A 131 -1.20 4.18 15.49
CA SER A 131 -2.18 5.21 15.85
C SER A 131 -2.36 6.27 14.74
N ASP A 132 -3.54 6.87 14.69
CA ASP A 132 -3.85 8.00 13.79
C ASP A 132 -2.84 9.15 13.92
N VAL A 133 -2.36 9.41 15.14
CA VAL A 133 -1.35 10.45 15.40
C VAL A 133 -0.03 10.10 14.73
N GLN A 134 0.41 8.84 14.82
CA GLN A 134 1.63 8.37 14.18
C GLN A 134 1.49 8.37 12.65
N CYS A 135 0.34 7.95 12.11
CA CYS A 135 0.05 8.00 10.68
C CYS A 135 0.02 9.45 10.16
N GLY A 136 -0.63 10.36 10.88
CA GLY A 136 -0.64 11.79 10.55
C GLY A 136 0.75 12.43 10.62
N ASN A 137 1.60 12.00 11.56
CA ASN A 137 2.99 12.45 11.61
C ASN A 137 3.83 11.90 10.45
N ALA A 138 3.59 10.65 10.01
CA ALA A 138 4.20 10.08 8.82
C ALA A 138 3.86 10.90 7.57
N LYS A 139 2.58 11.26 7.39
CA LYS A 139 2.13 12.17 6.33
C LYS A 139 2.88 13.51 6.33
N LYS A 140 3.04 14.15 7.50
CA LYS A 140 3.77 15.42 7.62
C LYS A 140 5.22 15.28 7.18
N ARG A 141 5.88 14.16 7.51
CA ARG A 141 7.27 13.89 7.08
C ARG A 141 7.36 13.64 5.58
N ALA A 142 6.42 12.87 5.02
CA ALA A 142 6.31 12.65 3.58
C ALA A 142 6.15 13.97 2.80
N LEU A 143 5.23 14.84 3.24
CA LEU A 143 5.04 16.18 2.65
C LEU A 143 6.31 17.02 2.69
N LYS A 144 7.02 17.01 3.83
CA LYS A 144 8.27 17.77 3.99
C LYS A 144 9.36 17.27 3.03
N LYS A 145 9.47 15.95 2.83
CA LYS A 145 10.44 15.36 1.90
C LYS A 145 10.09 15.65 0.44
N SER A 146 8.81 15.56 0.07
CA SER A 146 8.35 15.88 -1.30
C SER A 146 8.66 17.34 -1.67
N GLN A 147 8.54 18.27 -0.72
CA GLN A 147 8.92 19.68 -0.91
C GLN A 147 10.43 19.93 -1.02
N LEU A 148 11.27 19.04 -0.49
CA LEU A 148 12.73 19.14 -0.54
C LEU A 148 13.34 18.53 -1.81
N THR A 149 12.54 17.80 -2.61
CA THR A 149 13.00 17.07 -3.80
C THR A 149 12.55 17.73 -5.11
N LYS A 150 11.84 18.87 -5.03
CA LYS A 150 11.53 19.77 -6.16
C LYS A 150 12.55 20.89 -6.23
#